data_AF-A0A350QPE9-F1
#
_entry.id   AF-A0A350QPE9-F1
#
_cell.length_a   1.000
_cell.length_b   1.000
_cell.length_c   1.000
_cell.angle_alpha   90.00
_cell.angle_beta   90.00
_cell.angle_gamma   90.00
#
_symmetry.space_group_name_H-M   'P 1'
#
loop_
_entity.id
_entity.type
_entity.pdbx_description
1 polymer ?
#
loop_
_entity_poly.entity_id
_entity_poly.type
_entity_poly.pdbx_seq_one_letter_code
_entity_poly.pdbx_strand_id
1 'polypeptide(L)'
;SIAITVPPSHADETERFMKLLQHTSLRVGAVEASSQAVRRALLANPGGAESAKWRWCALGPKAVPMIHDLYDHPEEAPRLAALSAGALLDDALVVPYIMDIAKKSSSKARRISSVRELGNMGNNPRVDIGLRKLLDDDDVDVRLAAFEALLKRGDPIVTEIQINENFVLNIVPSNTPMLYIAQSGTPRIVLFDAETRINTPLTLNTWSGQLMMKADLDDEELQVFYRHQDDPRPVIVQAPTTVRGLINFLGHKTTINDPEQGLGMSYGQVIGALHQLWLQKYITCDFKAEQDRILAAILAFESEQESIERPEFDEVSGSDTAFTPRRPGENDDLEIPSRSGLEGSGVPRDTVPR
;
A
#
# COMPACT_ATOMS: atom_id res chain seq x y z
N SER A 1 -31.13 27.49 -1.40
CA SER A 1 -30.42 26.20 -1.22
C SER A 1 -31.30 25.11 -1.80
N ILE A 2 -30.74 24.19 -2.58
CA ILE A 2 -31.47 23.00 -3.06
C ILE A 2 -31.07 21.86 -2.13
N ALA A 3 -32.02 21.31 -1.39
CA ALA A 3 -31.80 20.12 -0.57
C ALA A 3 -31.99 18.88 -1.46
N ILE A 4 -30.99 18.02 -1.54
CA ILE A 4 -31.01 16.83 -2.39
C ILE A 4 -30.80 15.62 -1.50
N THR A 5 -31.76 14.70 -1.55
CA THR A 5 -31.70 13.43 -0.83
C THR A 5 -31.03 12.39 -1.73
N VAL A 6 -29.95 11.78 -1.25
CA VAL A 6 -29.26 10.71 -1.97
C VAL A 6 -30.12 9.44 -1.94
N PRO A 7 -30.41 8.81 -3.09
CA PRO A 7 -31.16 7.56 -3.13
C PRO A 7 -30.44 6.43 -2.38
N PRO A 8 -31.15 5.47 -1.76
CA PRO A 8 -30.53 4.33 -1.08
C PRO A 8 -29.59 3.51 -1.97
N SER A 9 -29.87 3.44 -3.28
CA SER A 9 -29.02 2.76 -4.28
C SER A 9 -27.66 3.42 -4.50
N HIS A 10 -27.45 4.64 -3.99
CA HIS A 10 -26.19 5.39 -4.09
C HIS A 10 -25.64 5.80 -2.72
N ALA A 11 -26.12 5.21 -1.62
CA ALA A 11 -25.67 5.56 -0.27
C ALA A 11 -24.15 5.40 -0.11
N ASP A 12 -23.60 4.30 -0.62
CA ASP A 12 -22.17 3.99 -0.55
C ASP A 12 -21.33 4.73 -1.62
N GLU A 13 -21.99 5.34 -2.61
CA GLU A 13 -21.35 6.02 -3.75
C GLU A 13 -21.78 7.49 -3.86
N THR A 14 -21.83 8.19 -2.73
CA THR A 14 -22.32 9.58 -2.65
C THR A 14 -21.56 10.53 -3.58
N GLU A 15 -20.23 10.38 -3.71
CA GLU A 15 -19.42 11.20 -4.62
C GLU A 15 -19.79 10.99 -6.10
N ARG A 16 -20.02 9.74 -6.49
CA ARG A 16 -20.47 9.39 -7.85
C ARG A 16 -21.82 10.02 -8.15
N PHE A 17 -22.76 9.94 -7.20
CA PHE A 17 -24.07 10.56 -7.35
C PHE A 17 -23.97 12.08 -7.53
N MET A 18 -23.12 12.74 -6.73
CA MET A 18 -22.86 14.17 -6.89
C MET A 18 -22.29 14.52 -8.26
N LYS A 19 -21.36 13.72 -8.79
CA LYS A 19 -20.82 13.90 -10.15
C LYS A 19 -21.89 13.72 -11.23
N LEU A 20 -22.74 12.71 -11.12
CA LEU A 20 -23.85 12.50 -12.06
C LEU A 20 -24.83 13.68 -12.04
N LEU A 21 -25.21 14.14 -10.85
CA LEU A 21 -26.11 15.26 -10.68
C LEU A 21 -25.53 16.55 -11.30
N GLN A 22 -24.25 16.85 -11.06
CA GLN A 22 -23.56 18.02 -11.65
C GLN A 22 -23.55 17.99 -13.18
N HIS A 23 -23.57 16.80 -13.80
CA HIS A 23 -23.49 16.62 -15.24
C HIS A 23 -24.83 16.26 -15.89
N THR A 24 -25.91 16.23 -15.11
CA THR A 24 -27.26 16.00 -15.62
C THR A 24 -27.76 17.23 -16.37
N SER A 25 -28.22 17.04 -17.60
CA SER A 25 -28.81 18.14 -18.37
C SER A 25 -30.21 18.48 -17.86
N LEU A 26 -30.45 19.76 -17.58
CA LEU A 26 -31.79 20.27 -17.24
C LEU A 26 -32.78 20.22 -18.42
N ARG A 27 -32.28 20.08 -19.65
CA ARG A 27 -33.11 19.95 -20.85
C ARG A 27 -33.51 18.49 -21.05
N VAL A 28 -34.79 18.20 -20.90
CA VAL A 28 -35.40 16.91 -21.21
C VAL A 28 -35.54 16.79 -22.73
N GLY A 29 -34.44 16.45 -23.41
CA GLY A 29 -34.40 16.15 -24.84
C GLY A 29 -34.28 14.65 -25.12
N ALA A 30 -34.29 14.25 -26.39
CA ALA A 30 -33.97 12.88 -26.78
C ALA A 30 -32.53 12.53 -26.36
N VAL A 31 -32.36 11.44 -25.62
CA VAL A 31 -31.07 11.00 -25.04
C VAL A 31 -30.00 10.85 -26.12
N GLU A 32 -30.36 10.30 -27.28
CA GLU A 32 -29.46 10.09 -28.41
C GLU A 32 -28.93 11.42 -28.99
N ALA A 33 -29.81 12.40 -29.17
CA ALA A 33 -29.44 13.73 -29.67
C ALA A 33 -28.51 14.46 -28.69
N SER A 34 -28.80 14.37 -27.39
CA SER A 34 -27.93 14.91 -26.34
C SER A 34 -26.58 14.20 -26.30
N SER A 35 -26.55 12.87 -26.41
CA SER A 35 -25.31 12.08 -26.44
C SER A 35 -24.44 12.44 -27.65
N GLN A 36 -25.06 12.60 -28.83
CA GLN A 36 -24.37 13.04 -30.05
C GLN A 36 -23.83 14.47 -29.93
N ALA A 37 -24.56 15.37 -29.27
CA ALA A 37 -24.08 16.72 -29.01
C ALA A 37 -22.84 16.72 -28.09
N VAL A 38 -22.85 15.88 -27.04
CA VAL A 38 -21.69 15.69 -26.15
C VAL A 38 -20.50 15.12 -26.93
N ARG A 39 -20.73 14.11 -27.78
CA ARG A 39 -19.70 13.55 -28.67
C ARG A 39 -19.07 14.60 -29.58
N ARG A 40 -19.87 15.40 -30.28
CA ARG A 40 -19.36 16.48 -31.13
C ARG A 40 -18.56 17.52 -30.35
N ALA A 41 -19.04 17.89 -29.16
CA ALA A 41 -18.34 18.84 -28.30
C ALA A 41 -16.98 18.29 -27.81
N LEU A 42 -16.91 16.99 -27.50
CA LEU A 42 -15.66 16.35 -27.09
C LEU A 42 -14.65 16.28 -28.24
N LEU A 43 -15.10 15.93 -29.44
CA LEU A 43 -14.23 15.90 -30.62
C LEU A 43 -13.73 17.31 -31.00
N ALA A 44 -14.54 18.35 -30.77
CA ALA A 44 -14.12 19.73 -30.98
C ALA A 44 -13.18 20.25 -29.87
N ASN A 45 -13.32 19.77 -28.64
CA ASN A 45 -12.50 20.14 -27.50
C ASN A 45 -12.15 18.93 -26.62
N PRO A 46 -11.02 18.25 -26.89
CA PRO A 46 -10.58 17.08 -26.14
C PRO A 46 -10.33 17.33 -24.64
N GLY A 47 -10.10 18.59 -24.23
CA GLY A 47 -9.91 18.95 -22.82
C GLY A 47 -11.15 18.71 -21.94
N GLY A 48 -12.33 18.55 -22.55
CA GLY A 48 -13.60 18.26 -21.85
C GLY A 48 -13.89 16.77 -21.59
N ALA A 49 -12.90 15.88 -21.73
CA ALA A 49 -13.07 14.43 -21.65
C ALA A 49 -13.76 13.93 -20.38
N GLU A 50 -13.35 14.39 -19.20
CA GLU A 50 -13.96 13.98 -17.94
C GLU A 50 -15.44 14.41 -17.86
N SER A 51 -15.73 15.65 -18.27
CA SER A 51 -17.09 16.17 -18.31
C SER A 51 -17.97 15.41 -19.31
N ALA A 52 -17.41 15.02 -20.45
CA ALA A 52 -18.12 14.21 -21.45
C ALA A 52 -18.46 12.82 -20.91
N LYS A 53 -17.52 12.14 -20.26
CA LYS A 53 -17.73 10.86 -19.57
C LYS A 53 -18.93 10.91 -18.63
N TRP A 54 -18.94 11.87 -17.70
CA TRP A 54 -20.02 11.99 -16.72
C TRP A 54 -21.35 12.39 -17.33
N ARG A 55 -21.36 13.19 -18.40
CA ARG A 55 -22.58 13.52 -19.14
C ARG A 55 -23.19 12.29 -19.81
N TRP A 56 -22.38 11.43 -20.43
CA TRP A 56 -22.88 10.15 -20.96
C TRP A 56 -23.41 9.24 -19.85
N CYS A 57 -22.71 9.17 -18.71
CA CYS A 57 -23.19 8.40 -17.56
C CYS A 57 -24.54 8.92 -17.03
N ALA A 58 -24.71 10.25 -16.97
CA ALA A 58 -25.96 10.89 -16.54
C ALA A 58 -27.12 10.68 -17.53
N LEU A 59 -26.82 10.55 -18.82
CA LEU A 59 -27.80 10.19 -19.85
C LEU A 59 -28.23 8.71 -19.78
N GLY A 60 -27.40 7.86 -19.16
CA GLY A 60 -27.68 6.45 -18.92
C GLY A 60 -27.39 5.54 -20.12
N PRO A 61 -27.79 4.25 -20.03
CA PRO A 61 -27.40 3.21 -21.01
C PRO A 61 -27.82 3.49 -22.46
N LYS A 62 -28.86 4.30 -22.67
CA LYS A 62 -29.30 4.71 -24.02
C LYS A 62 -28.27 5.58 -24.75
N ALA A 63 -27.29 6.15 -24.05
CA ALA A 63 -26.21 6.90 -24.65
C ALA A 63 -25.10 6.01 -25.25
N VAL A 64 -25.01 4.75 -24.82
CA VAL A 64 -23.92 3.81 -25.16
C VAL A 64 -23.74 3.58 -26.68
N PRO A 65 -24.81 3.35 -27.47
CA PRO A 65 -24.64 3.12 -28.91
C PRO A 65 -24.02 4.32 -29.66
N MET A 66 -24.11 5.52 -29.09
CA MET A 66 -23.59 6.76 -29.69
C MET A 66 -22.09 6.98 -29.43
N ILE A 67 -21.47 6.15 -28.59
CA ILE A 67 -20.05 6.24 -28.23
C ILE A 67 -19.24 5.00 -28.62
N HIS A 68 -19.86 3.96 -29.17
CA HIS A 68 -19.17 2.73 -29.59
C HIS A 68 -18.03 3.00 -30.58
N ASP A 69 -18.25 3.92 -31.52
CA ASP A 69 -17.26 4.31 -32.52
C ASP A 69 -16.03 4.99 -31.89
N LEU A 70 -16.17 5.51 -30.66
CA LEU A 70 -15.08 6.14 -29.95
C LEU A 70 -14.16 5.15 -29.22
N TYR A 71 -14.54 3.88 -29.08
CA TYR A 71 -13.73 2.88 -28.37
C TYR A 71 -12.41 2.57 -29.08
N ASP A 72 -12.38 2.74 -30.40
CA ASP A 72 -11.19 2.63 -31.27
C ASP A 72 -10.79 4.01 -31.85
N HIS A 73 -11.15 5.10 -31.17
CA HIS A 73 -10.79 6.42 -31.68
C HIS A 73 -9.26 6.63 -31.60
N PRO A 74 -8.59 7.19 -32.62
CA PRO A 74 -7.13 7.37 -32.60
C PRO A 74 -6.67 8.30 -31.48
N GLU A 75 -7.41 9.39 -31.24
CA GLU A 75 -7.11 10.31 -30.15
C GLU A 75 -7.44 9.69 -28.79
N GLU A 76 -6.49 9.85 -27.86
CA GLU A 76 -6.56 9.20 -26.56
C GLU A 76 -7.70 9.74 -25.68
N ALA A 77 -7.89 11.06 -25.62
CA ALA A 77 -8.85 11.66 -24.69
C ALA A 77 -10.31 11.29 -25.01
N PRO A 78 -10.79 11.36 -26.27
CA PRO A 78 -12.11 10.87 -26.63
C PRO A 78 -12.28 9.36 -26.39
N ARG A 79 -11.24 8.57 -26.71
CA ARG A 79 -11.26 7.11 -26.52
C ARG A 79 -11.41 6.73 -25.06
N LEU A 80 -10.57 7.27 -24.18
CA LEU A 80 -10.62 6.96 -22.76
C LEU A 80 -11.92 7.43 -22.11
N ALA A 81 -12.41 8.61 -22.46
CA ALA A 81 -13.70 9.10 -21.94
C ALA A 81 -14.86 8.16 -22.32
N ALA A 82 -14.88 7.68 -23.56
CA ALA A 82 -15.89 6.76 -24.04
C ALA A 82 -15.78 5.39 -23.37
N LEU A 83 -14.56 4.84 -23.24
CA LEU A 83 -14.32 3.56 -22.57
C LEU A 83 -14.74 3.59 -21.10
N SER A 84 -14.30 4.59 -20.34
CA SER A 84 -14.69 4.74 -18.94
C SER A 84 -16.20 4.94 -18.79
N ALA A 85 -16.84 5.68 -19.70
CA ALA A 85 -18.29 5.86 -19.69
C ALA A 85 -19.03 4.55 -19.99
N GLY A 86 -18.57 3.79 -20.99
CA GLY A 86 -19.14 2.48 -21.33
C GLY A 86 -18.97 1.47 -20.20
N ALA A 87 -17.82 1.44 -19.52
CA ALA A 87 -17.60 0.59 -18.34
C ALA A 87 -18.55 0.96 -17.18
N LEU A 88 -18.71 2.26 -16.89
CA LEU A 88 -19.64 2.73 -15.85
C LEU A 88 -21.12 2.47 -16.17
N LEU A 89 -21.44 2.33 -17.46
CA LEU A 89 -22.77 1.98 -17.99
C LEU A 89 -22.93 0.48 -18.25
N ASP A 90 -21.94 -0.32 -17.85
CA ASP A 90 -21.91 -1.78 -17.94
C ASP A 90 -22.03 -2.34 -19.38
N ASP A 91 -21.42 -1.66 -20.35
CA ASP A 91 -21.36 -2.14 -21.73
C ASP A 91 -20.29 -3.24 -21.89
N ALA A 92 -20.71 -4.44 -22.27
CA ALA A 92 -19.79 -5.56 -22.51
C ALA A 92 -18.83 -5.34 -23.69
N LEU A 93 -19.13 -4.43 -24.63
CA LEU A 93 -18.27 -4.17 -25.80
C LEU A 93 -16.97 -3.43 -25.45
N VAL A 94 -16.92 -2.70 -24.32
CA VAL A 94 -15.69 -2.01 -23.88
C VAL A 94 -14.61 -2.96 -23.37
N VAL A 95 -15.00 -4.14 -22.88
CA VAL A 95 -14.12 -5.10 -22.19
C VAL A 95 -12.82 -5.39 -22.96
N PRO A 96 -12.85 -5.79 -24.25
CA PRO A 96 -11.61 -6.05 -24.99
C PRO A 96 -10.68 -4.84 -25.09
N TYR A 97 -11.23 -3.62 -25.21
CA TYR A 97 -10.44 -2.39 -25.35
C TYR A 97 -9.79 -1.99 -24.02
N ILE A 98 -10.54 -2.04 -22.91
CA ILE A 98 -9.99 -1.74 -21.58
C ILE A 98 -8.98 -2.81 -21.16
N MET A 99 -9.23 -4.08 -21.52
CA MET A 99 -8.27 -5.17 -21.31
C MET A 99 -6.97 -4.97 -22.09
N ASP A 100 -7.04 -4.42 -23.30
CA ASP A 100 -5.84 -4.11 -24.09
C ASP A 100 -5.02 -2.99 -23.44
N ILE A 101 -5.68 -1.95 -22.91
CA ILE A 101 -5.02 -0.87 -22.16
C ILE A 101 -4.38 -1.42 -20.87
N ALA A 102 -5.09 -2.29 -20.13
CA ALA A 102 -4.57 -2.92 -18.93
C ALA A 102 -3.27 -3.71 -19.19
N LYS A 103 -3.15 -4.34 -20.37
CA LYS A 103 -1.99 -5.16 -20.75
C LYS A 103 -0.85 -4.39 -21.41
N LYS A 104 -1.16 -3.49 -22.34
CA LYS A 104 -0.17 -2.92 -23.26
C LYS A 104 0.16 -1.44 -23.00
N SER A 105 -0.61 -0.75 -22.17
CA SER A 105 -0.34 0.67 -21.95
C SER A 105 1.02 0.89 -21.28
N SER A 106 1.80 1.84 -21.78
CA SER A 106 3.07 2.23 -21.17
C SER A 106 2.90 2.94 -19.82
N SER A 107 1.73 3.53 -19.57
CA SER A 107 1.46 4.24 -18.32
C SER A 107 0.87 3.28 -17.29
N LYS A 108 1.67 2.97 -16.26
CA LYS A 108 1.26 2.18 -15.10
C LYS A 108 -0.07 2.64 -14.49
N ALA A 109 -0.23 3.95 -14.30
CA ALA A 109 -1.46 4.52 -13.75
C ALA A 109 -2.70 4.19 -14.60
N ARG A 110 -2.56 4.17 -15.93
CA ARG A 110 -3.65 3.80 -16.85
C ARG A 110 -3.94 2.31 -16.79
N ARG A 111 -2.93 1.46 -16.68
CA ARG A 111 -3.10 0.01 -16.52
C ARG A 111 -3.92 -0.30 -15.27
N ILE A 112 -3.52 0.26 -14.12
CA ILE A 112 -4.22 0.09 -12.84
C ILE A 112 -5.65 0.63 -12.91
N SER A 113 -5.84 1.82 -13.48
CA SER A 113 -7.18 2.41 -13.63
C SER A 113 -8.09 1.53 -14.48
N SER A 114 -7.57 0.96 -15.57
CA SER A 114 -8.30 0.04 -16.45
C SER A 114 -8.73 -1.24 -15.73
N VAL A 115 -7.84 -1.81 -14.91
CA VAL A 115 -8.14 -2.98 -14.07
C VAL A 115 -9.25 -2.68 -13.06
N ARG A 116 -9.22 -1.50 -12.42
CA ARG A 116 -10.27 -1.07 -11.49
C ARG A 116 -11.60 -0.84 -12.19
N GLU A 117 -11.59 -0.24 -13.38
CA GLU A 117 -12.80 -0.05 -14.19
C GLU A 117 -13.45 -1.40 -14.52
N LEU A 118 -12.66 -2.38 -14.99
CA LEU A 118 -13.11 -3.75 -15.21
C LEU A 118 -13.66 -4.39 -13.93
N GLY A 119 -12.99 -4.21 -12.80
CA GLY A 119 -13.43 -4.69 -11.49
C GLY A 119 -14.81 -4.16 -11.06
N ASN A 120 -15.17 -2.94 -11.50
CA ASN A 120 -16.43 -2.27 -11.17
C ASN A 120 -17.57 -2.57 -12.16
N MET A 121 -17.29 -3.23 -13.28
CA MET A 121 -18.33 -3.67 -14.21
C MET A 121 -19.18 -4.77 -13.59
N GLY A 122 -20.34 -5.04 -14.15
CA GLY A 122 -21.22 -6.13 -13.77
C GLY A 122 -20.60 -7.51 -14.01
N ASN A 123 -21.40 -8.55 -13.74
CA ASN A 123 -20.97 -9.93 -13.88
C ASN A 123 -20.71 -10.24 -15.36
N ASN A 124 -19.45 -10.50 -15.69
CA ASN A 124 -19.02 -10.75 -17.06
C ASN A 124 -17.82 -11.71 -17.03
N PRO A 125 -18.00 -12.97 -17.46
CA PRO A 125 -16.94 -13.97 -17.46
C PRO A 125 -15.70 -13.56 -18.25
N ARG A 126 -15.85 -12.70 -19.26
CA ARG A 126 -14.72 -12.21 -20.07
C ARG A 126 -13.81 -11.28 -19.26
N VAL A 127 -14.39 -10.50 -18.36
CA VAL A 127 -13.64 -9.65 -17.43
C VAL A 127 -12.86 -10.54 -16.48
N ASP A 128 -13.52 -11.53 -15.88
CA ASP A 128 -12.93 -12.47 -14.91
C ASP A 128 -11.72 -13.20 -15.51
N ILE A 129 -11.89 -13.82 -16.67
CA ILE A 129 -10.80 -14.51 -17.39
C ILE A 129 -9.65 -13.55 -17.72
N GLY A 130 -9.96 -12.29 -18.04
CA GLY A 130 -8.95 -11.29 -18.36
C GLY A 130 -8.16 -10.84 -17.13
N LEU A 131 -8.84 -10.57 -16.01
CA LEU A 131 -8.25 -10.19 -14.74
C LEU A 131 -7.37 -11.31 -14.17
N ARG A 132 -7.79 -12.57 -14.28
CA ARG A 132 -6.99 -13.74 -13.86
C ARG A 132 -5.61 -13.77 -14.54
N LYS A 133 -5.51 -13.35 -15.80
CA LYS A 133 -4.23 -13.28 -16.51
C LYS A 133 -3.32 -12.16 -16.01
N LEU A 134 -3.89 -11.12 -15.40
CA LEU A 134 -3.13 -10.00 -14.83
C LEU A 134 -2.58 -10.30 -13.43
N LEU A 135 -2.94 -11.45 -12.84
CA LEU A 135 -2.33 -11.95 -11.60
C LEU A 135 -0.87 -12.34 -11.79
N ASP A 136 -0.44 -12.65 -13.01
CA ASP A 136 0.95 -12.99 -13.36
C ASP A 136 1.66 -11.84 -14.08
N ASP A 137 1.18 -10.60 -13.93
CA ASP A 137 1.81 -9.45 -14.57
C ASP A 137 3.17 -9.12 -13.93
N ASP A 138 4.11 -8.60 -14.73
CA ASP A 138 5.44 -8.19 -14.23
C ASP A 138 5.33 -7.09 -13.16
N ASP A 139 4.32 -6.21 -13.25
CA ASP A 139 4.12 -5.12 -12.30
C ASP A 139 3.26 -5.55 -11.10
N VAL A 140 3.89 -5.51 -9.92
CA VAL A 140 3.28 -5.79 -8.60
C VAL A 140 1.96 -5.04 -8.38
N ASP A 141 1.90 -3.75 -8.74
CA ASP A 141 0.69 -2.95 -8.47
C ASP A 141 -0.46 -3.35 -9.40
N VAL A 142 -0.15 -3.87 -10.58
CA VAL A 142 -1.16 -4.40 -11.51
C VAL A 142 -1.67 -5.74 -11.02
N ARG A 143 -0.78 -6.62 -10.52
CA ARG A 143 -1.20 -7.89 -9.87
C ARG A 143 -2.12 -7.63 -8.68
N LEU A 144 -1.76 -6.66 -7.84
CA LEU A 144 -2.58 -6.28 -6.69
C LEU A 144 -3.94 -5.73 -7.10
N ALA A 145 -3.98 -4.81 -8.08
CA ALA A 145 -5.24 -4.29 -8.60
C ALA A 145 -6.12 -5.40 -9.21
N ALA A 146 -5.52 -6.40 -9.87
CA ALA A 146 -6.24 -7.54 -10.43
C ALA A 146 -6.82 -8.43 -9.32
N PHE A 147 -6.05 -8.68 -8.26
CA PHE A 147 -6.52 -9.38 -7.07
C PHE A 147 -7.69 -8.65 -6.40
N GLU A 148 -7.56 -7.35 -6.14
CA GLU A 148 -8.64 -6.55 -5.54
C GLU A 148 -9.91 -6.59 -6.39
N ALA A 149 -9.77 -6.48 -7.72
CA ALA A 149 -10.87 -6.57 -8.65
C ALA A 149 -11.55 -7.95 -8.63
N LEU A 150 -10.78 -9.04 -8.59
CA LEU A 150 -11.32 -10.40 -8.52
C LEU A 150 -11.99 -10.69 -7.18
N LEU A 151 -11.41 -10.22 -6.08
CA LEU A 151 -11.99 -10.35 -4.75
C LEU A 151 -13.33 -9.62 -4.65
N LYS A 152 -13.39 -8.37 -5.14
CA LYS A 152 -14.64 -7.59 -5.17
C LYS A 152 -15.74 -8.29 -5.97
N ARG A 153 -15.35 -9.00 -7.03
CA ARG A 153 -16.27 -9.75 -7.90
C ARG A 153 -16.65 -11.12 -7.36
N GLY A 154 -16.01 -11.58 -6.28
CA GLY A 154 -16.23 -12.92 -5.72
C GLY A 154 -15.75 -14.04 -6.66
N ASP A 155 -14.67 -13.80 -7.40
CA ASP A 155 -14.13 -14.81 -8.32
C ASP A 155 -13.60 -16.03 -7.55
N PRO A 156 -13.98 -17.27 -7.92
CA PRO A 156 -13.60 -18.48 -7.20
C PRO A 156 -12.10 -18.80 -7.27
N ILE A 157 -11.31 -18.12 -8.10
CA ILE A 157 -9.86 -18.27 -8.11
C ILE A 157 -9.22 -17.77 -6.81
N VAL A 158 -9.87 -16.80 -6.14
CA VAL A 158 -9.40 -16.25 -4.88
C VAL A 158 -10.00 -17.09 -3.76
N THR A 159 -9.17 -17.91 -3.13
CA THR A 159 -9.57 -18.66 -1.94
C THR A 159 -9.43 -17.76 -0.72
N GLU A 160 -10.50 -17.61 0.04
CA GLU A 160 -10.51 -16.83 1.28
C GLU A 160 -10.61 -17.78 2.48
N ILE A 161 -9.65 -17.71 3.38
CA ILE A 161 -9.59 -18.50 4.62
C ILE A 161 -9.61 -17.53 5.79
N GLN A 162 -10.67 -17.60 6.60
CA GLN A 162 -10.77 -16.81 7.82
C GLN A 162 -9.87 -17.43 8.90
N ILE A 163 -8.88 -16.68 9.39
CA ILE A 163 -8.01 -17.13 10.48
C ILE A 163 -8.47 -16.47 11.78
N ASN A 164 -9.27 -17.22 12.55
CA ASN A 164 -9.93 -16.76 13.78
C ASN A 164 -10.77 -15.47 13.54
N GLU A 165 -10.99 -14.67 14.58
CA GLU A 165 -11.66 -13.36 14.49
C GLU A 165 -10.72 -12.23 14.01
N ASN A 166 -9.44 -12.55 13.74
CA ASN A 166 -8.39 -11.53 13.73
C ASN A 166 -7.96 -11.08 12.33
N PHE A 167 -7.91 -11.98 11.34
CA PHE A 167 -7.48 -11.62 9.97
C PHE A 167 -7.85 -12.70 8.95
N VAL A 168 -7.68 -12.36 7.67
CA VAL A 168 -8.00 -13.23 6.53
C VAL A 168 -6.72 -13.65 5.80
N LEU A 169 -6.64 -14.91 5.36
CA LEU A 169 -5.65 -15.37 4.40
C LEU A 169 -6.32 -15.54 3.04
N ASN A 170 -5.90 -14.73 2.06
CA ASN A 170 -6.31 -14.91 0.67
C ASN A 170 -5.22 -15.66 -0.10
N ILE A 171 -5.63 -16.64 -0.90
CA ILE A 171 -4.71 -17.47 -1.68
C ILE A 171 -5.11 -17.37 -3.14
N VAL A 172 -4.12 -17.09 -3.98
CA VAL A 172 -4.30 -16.88 -5.40
C VAL A 172 -3.23 -17.65 -6.17
N PRO A 173 -3.60 -18.57 -7.07
CA PRO A 173 -2.63 -19.24 -7.92
C PRO A 173 -1.96 -18.23 -8.85
N SER A 174 -0.64 -18.14 -8.74
CA SER A 174 0.20 -17.30 -9.60
C SER A 174 1.53 -18.01 -9.87
N ASN A 175 2.11 -17.74 -11.04
CA ASN A 175 3.45 -18.17 -11.42
C ASN A 175 4.55 -17.31 -10.77
N THR A 176 4.20 -16.12 -10.26
CA THR A 176 5.12 -15.20 -9.60
C THR A 176 4.84 -15.16 -8.09
N PRO A 177 5.63 -15.88 -7.26
CA PRO A 177 5.35 -15.98 -5.84
C PRO A 177 5.52 -14.62 -5.14
N MET A 178 4.45 -14.17 -4.48
CA MET A 178 4.44 -12.88 -3.77
C MET A 178 3.59 -12.97 -2.50
N LEU A 179 4.10 -12.44 -1.41
CA LEU A 179 3.39 -12.22 -0.16
C LEU A 179 3.00 -10.74 -0.07
N TYR A 180 1.71 -10.45 -0.03
CA TYR A 180 1.19 -9.10 0.18
C TYR A 180 0.45 -8.98 1.51
N ILE A 181 0.71 -7.92 2.25
CA ILE A 181 0.17 -7.69 3.59
C ILE A 181 -0.64 -6.40 3.57
N ALA A 182 -1.92 -6.46 3.93
CA ALA A 182 -2.79 -5.30 4.03
C ALA A 182 -3.40 -5.18 5.43
N GLN A 183 -3.33 -3.97 5.98
CA GLN A 183 -3.82 -3.64 7.32
C GLN A 183 -5.09 -2.78 7.26
N SER A 184 -5.35 -2.11 6.13
CA SER A 184 -6.57 -1.31 5.98
C SER A 184 -7.82 -2.18 5.85
N GLY A 185 -8.91 -1.74 6.49
CA GLY A 185 -10.16 -2.49 6.54
C GLY A 185 -10.02 -3.78 7.35
N THR A 186 -10.32 -4.93 6.74
CA THR A 186 -10.10 -6.25 7.35
C THR A 186 -8.65 -6.67 7.13
N PRO A 187 -7.85 -6.85 8.20
CA PRO A 187 -6.46 -7.28 8.09
C PRO A 187 -6.36 -8.56 7.28
N ARG A 188 -5.41 -8.60 6.34
CA ARG A 188 -5.27 -9.75 5.44
C ARG A 188 -3.84 -10.00 4.99
N ILE A 189 -3.54 -11.28 4.81
CA ILE A 189 -2.34 -11.76 4.16
C ILE A 189 -2.76 -12.36 2.83
N VAL A 190 -2.17 -11.90 1.74
CA VAL A 190 -2.44 -12.38 0.39
C VAL A 190 -1.23 -13.14 -0.10
N LEU A 191 -1.41 -14.41 -0.39
CA LEU A 191 -0.39 -15.29 -0.92
C LEU A 191 -0.68 -15.54 -2.41
N PHE A 192 0.15 -14.93 -3.26
CA PHE A 192 0.22 -15.25 -4.68
C PHE A 192 1.17 -16.43 -4.81
N ASP A 193 0.63 -17.64 -4.95
CA ASP A 193 1.45 -18.84 -4.88
C ASP A 193 0.77 -20.04 -5.54
N ALA A 194 1.59 -20.85 -6.20
CA ALA A 194 1.18 -22.16 -6.69
C ALA A 194 1.37 -23.25 -5.62
N GLU A 195 2.52 -23.32 -4.94
CA GLU A 195 2.88 -24.34 -3.91
C GLU A 195 4.27 -24.03 -3.26
N THR A 196 4.53 -22.81 -2.79
CA THR A 196 5.82 -22.39 -2.21
C THR A 196 6.07 -23.11 -0.88
N ARG A 197 7.22 -23.77 -0.84
CA ARG A 197 7.77 -24.42 0.37
C ARG A 197 8.88 -23.57 0.96
N ILE A 198 9.05 -23.73 2.26
CA ILE A 198 10.17 -23.14 2.99
C ILE A 198 11.44 -23.90 2.61
N ASN A 199 12.51 -23.16 2.32
CA ASN A 199 13.81 -23.74 2.01
C ASN A 199 14.45 -24.32 3.29
N THR A 200 14.75 -25.61 3.25
CA THR A 200 15.51 -26.33 4.28
C THR A 200 16.99 -26.44 3.88
N PRO A 201 17.94 -26.48 4.84
CA PRO A 201 17.74 -26.56 6.29
C PRO A 201 17.42 -25.17 6.88
N LEU A 202 16.49 -25.14 7.81
CA LEU A 202 16.01 -23.92 8.48
C LEU A 202 16.44 -23.97 9.94
N THR A 203 17.10 -22.92 10.42
CA THR A 203 17.29 -22.68 11.86
C THR A 203 17.06 -21.21 12.14
N LEU A 204 15.83 -20.89 12.49
CA LEU A 204 15.40 -19.54 12.80
C LEU A 204 15.28 -19.39 14.32
N ASN A 205 15.91 -18.36 14.89
CA ASN A 205 15.70 -17.95 16.27
C ASN A 205 15.36 -16.46 16.28
N THR A 206 14.20 -16.09 16.82
CA THR A 206 13.68 -14.72 16.80
C THR A 206 13.07 -14.35 18.15
N TRP A 207 12.82 -13.04 18.33
CA TRP A 207 12.18 -12.49 19.53
C TRP A 207 12.87 -12.94 20.83
N SER A 208 14.20 -12.89 20.84
CA SER A 208 15.02 -13.26 22.00
C SER A 208 14.75 -14.68 22.52
N GLY A 209 14.52 -15.64 21.61
CA GLY A 209 14.26 -17.04 21.97
C GLY A 209 12.80 -17.33 22.35
N GLN A 210 11.86 -16.45 22.04
CA GLN A 210 10.43 -16.74 22.17
C GLN A 210 9.90 -17.60 21.01
N LEU A 211 10.47 -17.45 19.82
CA LEU A 211 10.09 -18.22 18.64
C LEU A 211 11.34 -18.81 17.99
N MET A 212 11.37 -20.13 17.89
CA MET A 212 12.42 -20.87 17.21
C MET A 212 11.80 -21.86 16.25
N MET A 213 12.34 -21.93 15.04
CA MET A 213 11.91 -22.88 14.02
C MET A 213 13.12 -23.67 13.53
N LYS A 214 13.01 -24.99 13.50
CA LYS A 214 14.06 -25.88 13.03
C LYS A 214 13.47 -26.91 12.06
N ALA A 215 14.08 -27.03 10.88
CA ALA A 215 13.87 -28.16 9.97
C ALA A 215 15.22 -28.60 9.41
N ASP A 216 15.45 -29.90 9.38
CA ASP A 216 16.61 -30.50 8.74
C ASP A 216 16.34 -30.66 7.22
N LEU A 217 17.31 -31.16 6.46
CA LEU A 217 17.23 -31.23 5.00
C LEU A 217 16.14 -32.22 4.56
N ASP A 218 15.24 -31.79 3.66
CA ASP A 218 14.13 -32.58 3.12
C ASP A 218 13.07 -33.02 4.15
N ASP A 219 13.03 -32.41 5.34
CA ASP A 219 11.96 -32.64 6.30
C ASP A 219 10.62 -32.16 5.73
N GLU A 220 9.58 -32.99 5.86
CA GLU A 220 8.21 -32.61 5.48
C GLU A 220 7.55 -31.69 6.52
N GLU A 221 8.06 -31.73 7.76
CA GLU A 221 7.55 -30.99 8.91
C GLU A 221 8.62 -30.07 9.51
N LEU A 222 8.17 -28.90 9.97
CA LEU A 222 8.96 -27.87 10.63
C LEU A 222 8.71 -27.93 12.14
N GLN A 223 9.75 -28.14 12.94
CA GLN A 223 9.63 -28.04 14.38
C GLN A 223 9.56 -26.57 14.80
N VAL A 224 8.43 -26.17 15.36
CA VAL A 224 8.19 -24.83 15.88
C VAL A 224 8.16 -24.88 17.40
N PHE A 225 9.08 -24.15 18.01
CA PHE A 225 9.09 -23.85 19.43
C PHE A 225 8.55 -22.43 19.63
N TYR A 226 7.50 -22.30 20.45
CA TYR A 226 6.95 -21.01 20.81
C TYR A 226 6.69 -20.92 22.32
N ARG A 227 7.06 -19.79 22.91
CA ARG A 227 6.78 -19.45 24.30
C ARG A 227 5.91 -18.22 24.36
N HIS A 228 4.69 -18.39 24.88
CA HIS A 228 3.76 -17.28 25.09
C HIS A 228 4.31 -16.33 26.17
N GLN A 229 4.00 -15.03 26.08
CA GLN A 229 4.43 -14.07 27.12
C GLN A 229 3.70 -14.31 28.45
N ASP A 230 2.42 -14.70 28.35
CA ASP A 230 1.56 -14.92 29.52
C ASP A 230 1.62 -16.35 30.10
N ASP A 231 2.08 -17.34 29.32
CA ASP A 231 2.20 -18.74 29.78
C ASP A 231 3.67 -19.18 29.79
N PRO A 232 4.24 -19.54 30.96
CA PRO A 232 5.62 -19.99 31.06
C PRO A 232 5.89 -21.35 30.40
N ARG A 233 4.86 -22.10 29.99
CA ARG A 233 5.04 -23.42 29.34
C ARG A 233 5.34 -23.25 27.85
N PRO A 234 6.54 -23.66 27.38
CA PRO A 234 6.83 -23.65 25.96
C PRO A 234 6.03 -24.74 25.24
N VAL A 235 5.60 -24.44 24.03
CA VAL A 235 4.87 -25.34 23.15
C VAL A 235 5.81 -25.73 22.00
N ILE A 236 6.04 -27.03 21.85
CA ILE A 236 6.86 -27.60 20.77
C ILE A 236 5.94 -28.44 19.89
N VAL A 237 5.83 -28.07 18.63
CA VAL A 237 4.86 -28.65 17.70
C VAL A 237 5.48 -28.78 16.31
N GLN A 238 5.01 -29.75 15.56
CA GLN A 238 5.35 -29.91 14.15
C GLN A 238 4.34 -29.15 13.28
N ALA A 239 4.84 -28.31 12.38
CA ALA A 239 4.07 -27.51 11.45
C ALA A 239 4.38 -27.91 9.99
N PRO A 240 3.47 -27.74 9.04
CA PRO A 240 3.78 -27.99 7.63
C PRO A 240 4.86 -27.04 7.09
N THR A 241 5.71 -27.54 6.19
CA THR A 241 6.75 -26.74 5.49
C THR A 241 6.20 -25.85 4.37
N THR A 242 4.92 -25.97 4.02
CA THR A 242 4.26 -25.06 3.07
C THR A 242 3.97 -23.71 3.72
N VAL A 243 4.20 -22.60 3.02
CA VAL A 243 3.95 -21.25 3.55
C VAL A 243 2.49 -21.08 3.95
N ARG A 244 1.54 -21.53 3.11
CA ARG A 244 0.10 -21.57 3.40
C ARG A 244 -0.19 -22.29 4.73
N GLY A 245 0.32 -23.52 4.87
CA GLY A 245 0.10 -24.33 6.07
C GLY A 245 0.70 -23.70 7.31
N LEU A 246 1.89 -23.11 7.20
CA LEU A 246 2.53 -22.39 8.29
C LEU A 246 1.70 -21.18 8.73
N ILE A 247 1.20 -20.36 7.80
CA ILE A 247 0.38 -19.18 8.14
C ILE A 247 -0.88 -19.60 8.89
N ASN A 248 -1.56 -20.64 8.41
CA ASN A 248 -2.74 -21.19 9.08
C ASN A 248 -2.37 -21.70 10.49
N PHE A 249 -1.30 -22.48 10.61
CA PHE A 249 -0.82 -23.05 11.88
C PHE A 249 -0.44 -21.97 12.91
N LEU A 250 0.28 -20.92 12.49
CA LEU A 250 0.70 -19.84 13.39
C LEU A 250 -0.51 -19.04 13.89
N GLY A 251 -1.45 -18.73 13.00
CA GLY A 251 -2.60 -17.89 13.31
C GLY A 251 -3.77 -18.63 13.96
N HIS A 252 -3.99 -19.91 13.66
CA HIS A 252 -5.14 -20.69 14.14
C HIS A 252 -5.06 -20.92 15.66
N LYS A 253 -6.20 -20.83 16.35
CA LYS A 253 -6.29 -21.06 17.79
C LYS A 253 -7.04 -22.35 18.02
N THR A 254 -6.38 -23.30 18.69
CA THR A 254 -7.01 -24.55 19.13
C THR A 254 -8.29 -24.25 19.93
N THR A 255 -9.44 -24.70 19.43
CA THR A 255 -10.73 -24.57 20.13
C THR A 255 -11.43 -25.93 20.19
N ILE A 256 -12.49 -26.02 21.00
CA ILE A 256 -13.28 -27.26 21.11
C ILE A 256 -13.96 -27.61 19.77
N ASN A 257 -14.32 -26.58 18.98
CA ASN A 257 -14.99 -26.74 17.69
C ASN A 257 -14.00 -26.96 16.53
N ASP A 258 -12.75 -26.55 16.70
CA ASP A 258 -11.67 -26.79 15.75
C ASP A 258 -10.42 -27.29 16.50
N PRO A 259 -10.24 -28.62 16.60
CA PRO A 259 -9.18 -29.23 17.38
C PRO A 259 -7.82 -29.19 16.67
N GLU A 260 -7.74 -28.64 15.45
CA GLU A 260 -6.48 -28.52 14.73
C GLU A 260 -5.46 -27.72 15.54
N GLN A 261 -4.23 -28.24 15.60
CA GLN A 261 -3.19 -27.66 16.42
C GLN A 261 -2.72 -26.34 15.81
N GLY A 262 -2.73 -25.26 16.59
CA GLY A 262 -2.31 -23.93 16.17
C GLY A 262 -1.86 -23.09 17.37
N LEU A 263 -0.99 -22.11 17.11
CA LEU A 263 -0.34 -21.31 18.15
C LEU A 263 -1.15 -20.09 18.60
N GLY A 264 -2.23 -19.76 17.89
CA GLY A 264 -3.12 -18.65 18.22
C GLY A 264 -2.45 -17.28 18.17
N MET A 265 -1.42 -17.11 17.35
CA MET A 265 -0.68 -15.84 17.24
C MET A 265 -1.57 -14.73 16.69
N SER A 266 -1.31 -13.51 17.14
CA SER A 266 -1.91 -12.31 16.56
C SER A 266 -1.40 -12.05 15.13
N TYR A 267 -2.18 -11.30 14.35
CA TYR A 267 -1.80 -10.88 12.99
C TYR A 267 -0.38 -10.28 12.91
N GLY A 268 -0.03 -9.39 13.85
CA GLY A 268 1.30 -8.77 13.91
C GLY A 268 2.42 -9.76 14.21
N GLN A 269 2.19 -10.76 15.06
CA GLN A 269 3.17 -11.82 15.34
C GLN A 269 3.36 -12.73 14.12
N VAL A 270 2.29 -13.10 13.43
CA VAL A 270 2.36 -13.91 12.19
C VAL A 270 3.17 -13.17 11.13
N ILE A 271 2.89 -11.88 10.89
CA ILE A 271 3.68 -11.06 9.96
C ILE A 271 5.14 -10.99 10.39
N GLY A 272 5.41 -10.75 11.68
CA GLY A 272 6.77 -10.69 12.21
C GLY A 272 7.56 -11.97 11.95
N ALA A 273 6.93 -13.14 12.14
CA ALA A 273 7.53 -14.43 11.84
C ALA A 273 7.80 -14.62 10.34
N LEU A 274 6.83 -14.30 9.48
CA LEU A 274 6.97 -14.38 8.03
C LEU A 274 8.05 -13.43 7.49
N HIS A 275 8.12 -12.22 8.04
CA HIS A 275 9.13 -11.23 7.68
C HIS A 275 10.53 -11.72 8.04
N GLN A 276 10.72 -12.38 9.19
CA GLN A 276 12.01 -12.97 9.57
C GLN A 276 12.41 -14.15 8.67
N LEU A 277 11.46 -15.00 8.29
CA LEU A 277 11.69 -16.08 7.32
C LEU A 277 12.09 -15.54 5.94
N TRP A 278 11.45 -14.45 5.50
CA TRP A 278 11.78 -13.77 4.25
C TRP A 278 13.15 -13.08 4.31
N LEU A 279 13.45 -12.35 5.39
CA LEU A 279 14.72 -11.64 5.58
C LEU A 279 15.93 -12.59 5.54
N GLN A 280 15.78 -13.78 6.11
CA GLN A 280 16.80 -14.83 6.10
C GLN A 280 16.77 -15.70 4.83
N LYS A 281 15.94 -15.35 3.83
CA LYS A 281 15.81 -16.00 2.51
C LYS A 281 15.33 -17.45 2.54
N TYR A 282 14.61 -17.84 3.59
CA TYR A 282 13.96 -19.15 3.66
C TYR A 282 12.71 -19.25 2.81
N ILE A 283 12.10 -18.11 2.48
CA ILE A 283 10.97 -18.01 1.54
C ILE A 283 11.45 -17.23 0.32
N THR A 284 11.43 -17.86 -0.85
CA THR A 284 11.78 -17.22 -2.13
C THR A 284 10.54 -16.60 -2.76
N CYS A 285 10.07 -15.49 -2.21
CA CYS A 285 8.98 -14.70 -2.77
C CYS A 285 9.25 -13.21 -2.65
N ASP A 286 8.55 -12.41 -3.45
CA ASP A 286 8.49 -10.98 -3.23
C ASP A 286 7.67 -10.70 -1.97
N PHE A 287 8.19 -9.88 -1.04
CA PHE A 287 7.45 -9.45 0.14
C PHE A 287 7.03 -7.99 -0.05
N LYS A 288 5.73 -7.71 0.08
CA LYS A 288 5.15 -6.37 -0.09
C LYS A 288 4.17 -6.09 1.03
N ALA A 289 4.36 -4.97 1.71
CA ALA A 289 3.37 -4.46 2.64
C ALA A 289 2.62 -3.28 2.03
N GLU A 290 1.33 -3.15 2.30
CA GLU A 290 0.54 -1.94 2.03
C GLU A 290 1.24 -0.70 2.61
N GLN A 291 1.90 -0.89 3.75
CA GLN A 291 2.73 0.09 4.40
C GLN A 291 4.10 0.32 3.75
N ASP A 292 4.51 -0.19 2.58
CA ASP A 292 5.79 0.27 1.97
C ASP A 292 5.78 1.78 1.58
N ARG A 293 4.67 2.50 1.83
CA ARG A 293 4.62 3.98 1.96
C ARG A 293 4.96 4.55 3.35
N ILE A 294 4.77 3.76 4.41
CA ILE A 294 4.91 4.10 5.84
C ILE A 294 6.12 3.39 6.48
N LEU A 295 6.45 2.15 6.10
CA LEU A 295 7.65 1.41 6.44
C LEU A 295 8.91 2.13 5.94
N ALA A 296 8.85 2.79 4.77
CA ALA A 296 9.89 3.72 4.33
C ALA A 296 10.04 4.93 5.27
N ALA A 297 8.96 5.35 5.95
CA ALA A 297 8.99 6.40 6.96
C ALA A 297 9.40 5.90 8.36
N ILE A 298 9.13 4.63 8.70
CA ILE A 298 9.55 3.98 9.95
C ILE A 298 11.02 3.56 9.88
N LEU A 299 11.50 2.99 8.77
CA LEU A 299 12.91 2.71 8.54
C LEU A 299 13.73 4.00 8.47
N ALA A 300 13.17 5.10 7.93
CA ALA A 300 13.77 6.43 8.04
C ALA A 300 13.83 6.93 9.50
N PHE A 301 12.81 6.64 10.32
CA PHE A 301 12.76 6.97 11.74
C PHE A 301 13.71 6.10 12.59
N GLU A 302 13.87 4.82 12.28
CA GLU A 302 14.83 3.92 12.91
C GLU A 302 16.28 4.29 12.54
N SER A 303 16.52 4.71 11.29
CA SER A 303 17.84 5.22 10.87
C SER A 303 18.24 6.55 11.54
N GLU A 304 17.27 7.39 11.94
CA GLU A 304 17.54 8.62 12.73
C GLU A 304 17.83 8.32 14.22
N GLN A 305 17.42 7.16 14.75
CA GLN A 305 17.73 6.77 16.13
C GLN A 305 19.08 6.03 16.27
N GLU A 306 19.62 5.46 15.20
CA GLU A 306 20.92 4.77 15.20
C GLU A 306 22.12 5.65 14.84
N SER A 307 21.94 6.95 14.53
CA SER A 307 23.07 7.86 14.25
C SER A 307 22.99 9.19 14.99
N ILE A 308 22.97 9.15 16.33
CA ILE A 308 23.60 10.22 17.13
C ILE A 308 24.80 9.60 17.83
N GLU A 309 25.82 9.25 17.03
CA GLU A 309 27.16 9.06 17.57
C GLU A 309 27.65 10.46 17.97
N ARG A 310 27.62 10.71 19.28
CA ARG A 310 28.02 11.98 19.89
C ARG A 310 29.49 12.21 19.55
N PRO A 311 29.87 13.26 18.78
CA PRO A 311 31.26 13.48 18.47
C PRO A 311 32.01 13.79 19.76
N GLU A 312 32.91 12.89 20.14
CA GLU A 312 33.89 13.14 21.17
C GLU A 312 34.87 14.17 20.60
N PHE A 313 34.84 15.38 21.17
CA PHE A 313 35.77 16.43 20.79
C PHE A 313 37.14 16.08 21.35
N ASP A 314 38.02 15.59 20.48
CA ASP A 314 39.45 15.59 20.75
C ASP A 314 39.96 17.03 20.85
N GLU A 315 40.68 17.29 21.95
CA GLU A 315 41.42 18.53 22.19
C GLU A 315 42.44 18.76 21.06
N VAL A 316 42.16 19.71 20.16
CA VAL A 316 43.19 20.22 19.26
C VAL A 316 43.69 21.56 19.77
N SER A 317 44.88 21.49 20.36
CA SER A 317 45.74 22.63 20.63
C SER A 317 46.00 23.43 19.34
N GLY A 318 45.74 24.74 19.40
CA GLY A 318 46.52 25.76 18.69
C GLY A 318 46.07 26.15 17.28
N SER A 319 45.24 27.19 17.17
CA SER A 319 45.65 28.55 16.73
C SER A 319 44.48 29.34 16.12
N ASP A 320 44.25 30.51 16.73
CA ASP A 320 43.66 31.75 16.18
C ASP A 320 42.41 31.68 15.29
N THR A 321 41.26 31.97 15.89
CA THR A 321 40.56 33.27 15.76
C THR A 321 39.27 33.23 16.59
N ALA A 322 39.32 33.79 17.80
CA ALA A 322 38.17 33.83 18.70
C ALA A 322 37.10 34.80 18.19
N PHE A 323 35.98 34.27 17.72
CA PHE A 323 34.77 35.04 17.43
C PHE A 323 34.02 35.28 18.76
N THR A 324 34.07 36.50 19.29
CA THR A 324 33.30 36.88 20.48
C THR A 324 31.95 37.48 20.04
N PRO A 325 30.80 36.96 20.50
CA PRO A 325 29.50 37.51 20.12
C PRO A 325 29.24 38.84 20.84
N ARG A 326 29.08 39.92 20.06
CA ARG A 326 28.64 41.25 20.54
C ARG A 326 27.18 41.21 20.97
N ARG A 327 26.86 41.86 22.10
CA ARG A 327 25.46 42.15 22.51
C ARG A 327 24.93 43.39 21.77
N PRO A 328 23.63 43.46 21.45
CA PRO A 328 23.07 44.61 20.75
C PRO A 328 22.97 45.82 21.70
N GLY A 329 23.64 46.93 21.39
CA GLY A 329 23.49 48.21 22.10
C GLY A 329 24.76 48.99 22.47
N GLU A 330 25.95 48.55 22.06
CA GLU A 330 27.20 49.23 22.41
C GLU A 330 27.71 50.07 21.22
N ASN A 331 27.54 51.39 21.32
CA ASN A 331 28.07 52.36 20.36
C ASN A 331 29.56 52.60 20.65
N ASP A 332 30.37 52.55 19.58
CA ASP A 332 31.74 53.05 19.55
C ASP A 332 31.72 54.55 19.85
N ASP A 333 32.37 54.93 20.94
CA ASP A 333 33.11 56.18 21.10
C ASP A 333 33.53 56.26 22.57
N LEU A 334 34.83 56.17 22.84
CA LEU A 334 35.55 56.89 23.89
C LEU A 334 37.02 56.45 23.90
N GLU A 335 37.83 57.17 23.13
CA GLU A 335 39.27 57.28 23.34
C GLU A 335 39.55 57.82 24.74
N ILE A 336 40.30 57.08 25.57
CA ILE A 336 40.97 57.63 26.76
C ILE A 336 42.38 57.00 26.87
N PRO A 337 43.42 57.79 27.18
CA PRO A 337 44.73 57.67 26.53
C PRO A 337 45.78 56.90 27.35
N SER A 338 46.89 56.58 26.68
CA SER A 338 48.13 56.10 27.28
C SER A 338 48.68 57.07 28.32
N ARG A 339 48.93 56.58 29.55
CA ARG A 339 49.94 57.15 30.45
C ARG A 339 50.78 56.06 31.12
N SER A 340 52.04 56.03 30.72
CA SER A 340 53.14 55.40 31.42
C SER A 340 53.56 56.26 32.62
N GLY A 341 53.85 55.59 33.75
CA GLY A 341 54.92 55.99 34.66
C GLY A 341 54.55 56.61 36.01
N LEU A 342 54.95 55.87 37.06
CA LEU A 342 55.32 56.28 38.44
C LEU A 342 54.16 56.74 39.34
N GLU A 343 54.03 56.38 40.62
CA GLU A 343 54.92 55.74 41.61
C GLU A 343 54.03 55.43 42.83
N GLY A 344 54.33 54.39 43.62
CA GLY A 344 53.78 54.28 44.97
C GLY A 344 53.37 52.89 45.45
N SER A 345 54.37 52.03 45.70
CA SER A 345 54.53 51.23 46.93
C SER A 345 53.29 50.76 47.71
N GLY A 346 53.13 49.43 47.85
CA GLY A 346 52.24 48.87 48.87
C GLY A 346 51.92 47.37 48.75
N VAL A 347 52.94 46.53 48.84
CA VAL A 347 52.86 45.08 49.16
C VAL A 347 52.21 44.88 50.56
N PRO A 348 51.76 43.69 51.03
CA PRO A 348 51.23 42.46 50.42
C PRO A 348 49.86 42.05 51.04
N ARG A 349 49.16 41.07 50.45
CA ARG A 349 48.92 39.75 51.09
C ARG A 349 48.00 38.87 50.26
N ASP A 350 48.64 37.83 49.78
CA ASP A 350 48.11 36.50 49.57
C ASP A 350 47.41 35.97 50.84
N THR A 351 46.27 35.29 50.65
CA THR A 351 45.92 33.96 51.19
C THR A 351 44.42 33.79 51.50
N VAL A 352 43.75 33.05 50.60
CA VAL A 352 42.89 31.85 50.78
C VAL A 352 41.77 31.83 51.87
N PRO A 353 40.90 30.82 51.93
CA PRO A 353 39.53 30.83 51.41
C PRO A 353 38.44 30.72 52.51
N ARG A 354 37.17 30.94 52.15
CA ARG A 354 36.05 30.03 52.43
C ARG A 354 34.75 30.52 51.81
#